data_AF-A0A0H3D482-F1
#
_entry.id   AF-A0A0H3D482-F1
#
_cell.length_a   1.000
_cell.length_b   1.000
_cell.length_c   1.000
_cell.angle_alpha   90.00
_cell.angle_beta   90.00
_cell.angle_gamma   90.00
#
_symmetry.space_group_name_H-M   'P 1'
#
loop_
_entity.id
_entity.type
_entity.pdbx_description
1 polymer ?
#
loop_
_entity_poly.entity_id
_entity_poly.type
_entity_poly.pdbx_seq_one_letter_code
_entity_poly.pdbx_strand_id
1 'polypeptide(L)'
;MRKTIAALRDLPAAFGAKATGARAERVRSSPQFDGKVFRNAAPRHPMTAASMRTIFREMFFGEHRELRKPAGAVPLVAAAPVESADGLHLTWYGHASTLVELDGARVLLDPVWSDRVSPAAFAGPRRLHEPPVPLSALGRIDAVVISHDHYDHLDLATVRALVTSSEAPFLVPLGVGAHLERWHVPAERIIELDWHEEATVAGVRFVATPAQHFSGRGITNDDTLWTSWALLGPEHRVFYSGDTGYFDGFAAIGAEHGPFDAALIQIGAYAPLWPDIHMTPEEGVAAGLDVRAKLLVPVHWATFQLAMHPWGEPADRVWSEAKEADLPLAIPRPGERIDAAEPPAVDGWWQAL
;
A
#
# COMPACT_ATOMS: atom_id res chain seq x y z
N MET A 1 23.99 19.58 13.37
CA MET A 1 22.99 20.29 14.21
C MET A 1 21.79 20.83 13.44
N ARG A 2 21.93 21.66 12.38
CA ARG A 2 20.76 22.26 11.68
C ARG A 2 19.79 21.25 11.04
N LYS A 3 20.28 20.19 10.36
CA LYS A 3 19.43 19.13 9.78
C LYS A 3 18.67 18.31 10.85
N THR A 4 19.30 18.06 12.01
CA THR A 4 18.71 17.30 13.13
C THR A 4 17.60 18.07 13.84
N ILE A 5 17.74 19.40 13.98
CA ILE A 5 16.71 20.26 14.59
C ILE A 5 15.49 20.37 13.67
N ALA A 6 15.69 20.46 12.36
CA ALA A 6 14.59 20.43 11.38
C ALA A 6 13.84 19.08 11.40
N ALA A 7 14.57 17.96 11.49
CA ALA A 7 13.99 16.62 11.55
C ALA A 7 13.13 16.36 12.81
N LEU A 8 13.42 17.05 13.92
CA LEU A 8 12.60 16.96 15.15
C LEU A 8 11.36 17.86 15.11
N ARG A 9 11.32 18.87 14.23
CA ARG A 9 10.20 19.82 14.11
C ARG A 9 8.94 19.15 13.57
N ASP A 10 9.10 18.23 12.62
CA ASP A 10 7.97 17.56 11.97
C ASP A 10 7.46 16.34 12.77
N LEU A 11 8.19 15.90 13.80
CA LEU A 11 7.84 14.74 14.61
C LEU A 11 6.40 14.82 15.19
N PRO A 12 5.96 15.94 15.82
CA PRO A 12 4.58 16.03 16.28
C PRO A 12 3.54 15.99 15.15
N ALA A 13 3.89 16.45 13.95
CA ALA A 13 2.98 16.40 12.81
C ALA A 13 2.88 14.98 12.22
N ALA A 14 3.96 14.21 12.23
CA ALA A 14 4.02 12.86 11.68
C ALA A 14 3.02 11.88 12.34
N PHE A 15 2.70 12.11 13.63
CA PHE A 15 1.68 11.36 14.38
C PHE A 15 0.23 11.62 13.93
N GLY A 16 -0.01 12.57 13.02
CA GLY A 16 -1.34 12.87 12.52
C GLY A 16 -2.25 13.56 13.56
N ALA A 17 -3.56 13.45 13.36
CA ALA A 17 -4.61 13.99 14.23
C ALA A 17 -5.77 13.02 14.35
N LYS A 18 -6.57 13.17 15.41
CA LYS A 18 -7.81 12.42 15.59
C LYS A 18 -8.98 13.10 14.88
N ALA A 19 -9.93 12.30 14.41
CA ALA A 19 -11.19 12.80 13.89
C ALA A 19 -11.92 13.70 14.91
N THR A 20 -12.46 14.82 14.45
CA THR A 20 -13.29 15.74 15.25
C THR A 20 -14.51 16.20 14.42
N GLY A 21 -15.48 16.86 15.06
CA GLY A 21 -16.67 17.39 14.37
C GLY A 21 -17.42 16.36 13.55
N ALA A 22 -17.83 16.76 12.34
CA ALA A 22 -18.59 15.91 11.40
C ALA A 22 -17.86 14.61 11.03
N ARG A 23 -16.52 14.64 10.92
CA ARG A 23 -15.73 13.42 10.66
C ARG A 23 -15.84 12.42 11.80
N ALA A 24 -15.76 12.90 13.05
CA ALA A 24 -15.92 12.02 14.21
C ALA A 24 -17.32 11.44 14.32
N GLU A 25 -18.34 12.16 13.85
CA GLU A 25 -19.71 11.63 13.75
C GLU A 25 -19.79 10.51 12.71
N ARG A 26 -19.19 10.71 11.52
CA ARG A 26 -19.11 9.65 10.50
C ARG A 26 -18.38 8.39 11.00
N VAL A 27 -17.23 8.57 11.68
CA VAL A 27 -16.51 7.45 12.31
C VAL A 27 -17.40 6.71 13.30
N ARG A 28 -18.11 7.42 14.19
CA ARG A 28 -19.00 6.80 15.17
C ARG A 28 -20.23 6.11 14.56
N SER A 29 -20.67 6.54 13.37
CA SER A 29 -21.79 5.91 12.66
C SER A 29 -21.39 4.71 11.80
N SER A 30 -20.09 4.50 11.59
CA SER A 30 -19.60 3.36 10.80
C SER A 30 -20.01 2.03 11.42
N PRO A 31 -20.52 1.05 10.64
CA PRO A 31 -20.76 -0.31 11.12
C PRO A 31 -19.48 -1.02 11.61
N GLN A 32 -18.32 -0.55 11.15
CA GLN A 32 -17.01 -1.12 11.47
C GLN A 32 -16.40 -0.52 12.72
N PHE A 33 -17.06 0.46 13.35
CA PHE A 33 -16.63 1.07 14.60
C PHE A 33 -17.43 0.50 15.78
N ASP A 34 -16.75 -0.05 16.79
CA ASP A 34 -17.39 -0.72 17.93
C ASP A 34 -17.83 0.23 19.07
N GLY A 35 -17.72 1.54 18.84
CA GLY A 35 -17.92 2.60 19.83
C GLY A 35 -16.62 3.08 20.49
N LYS A 36 -15.50 2.39 20.27
CA LYS A 36 -14.16 2.79 20.74
C LYS A 36 -13.13 2.84 19.61
N VAL A 37 -13.09 1.81 18.78
CA VAL A 37 -12.12 1.63 17.69
C VAL A 37 -12.77 0.95 16.49
N PHE A 38 -12.11 1.01 15.33
CA PHE A 38 -12.43 0.18 14.19
C PHE A 38 -12.06 -1.29 14.46
N ARG A 39 -12.79 -2.23 13.85
CA ARG A 39 -12.56 -3.67 14.01
C ARG A 39 -12.59 -4.39 12.67
N ASN A 40 -11.88 -5.51 12.62
CA ASN A 40 -12.00 -6.46 11.52
C ASN A 40 -13.27 -7.29 11.63
N ALA A 41 -13.70 -7.85 10.50
CA ALA A 41 -14.77 -8.85 10.46
C ALA A 41 -14.33 -10.16 11.14
N ALA A 42 -13.12 -10.63 10.83
CA ALA A 42 -12.49 -11.77 11.50
C ALA A 42 -11.50 -11.30 12.60
N PRO A 43 -11.31 -12.09 13.67
CA PRO A 43 -10.43 -11.71 14.77
C PRO A 43 -8.96 -11.68 14.36
N ARG A 44 -8.17 -10.78 14.97
CA ARG A 44 -6.71 -10.75 14.84
C ARG A 44 -6.03 -11.55 15.96
N HIS A 45 -4.91 -12.17 15.65
CA HIS A 45 -4.00 -12.79 16.59
C HIS A 45 -3.46 -11.72 17.53
N PRO A 46 -3.59 -11.91 18.87
CA PRO A 46 -3.16 -10.91 19.82
C PRO A 46 -1.63 -10.83 19.88
N MET A 47 -1.10 -9.62 19.88
CA MET A 47 0.32 -9.39 20.14
C MET A 47 0.61 -9.54 21.64
N THR A 48 1.20 -10.67 22.03
CA THR A 48 1.52 -10.96 23.44
C THR A 48 2.92 -10.49 23.82
N ALA A 49 3.20 -10.37 25.13
CA ALA A 49 4.57 -10.09 25.61
C ALA A 49 5.58 -11.16 25.18
N ALA A 50 5.15 -12.42 25.07
CA ALA A 50 5.97 -13.50 24.55
C ALA A 50 6.27 -13.32 23.05
N SER A 51 5.25 -12.95 22.25
CA SER A 51 5.40 -12.60 20.84
C SER A 51 6.43 -11.47 20.68
N MET A 52 6.28 -10.38 21.44
CA MET A 52 7.21 -9.23 21.40
C MET A 52 8.66 -9.63 21.72
N ARG A 53 8.87 -10.52 22.70
CA ARG A 53 10.20 -11.05 23.03
C ARG A 53 10.77 -11.88 21.87
N THR A 54 9.94 -12.68 21.20
CA THR A 54 10.35 -13.45 20.03
C THR A 54 10.74 -12.54 18.87
N ILE A 55 9.91 -11.52 18.56
CA ILE A 55 10.20 -10.51 17.54
C ILE A 55 11.54 -9.83 17.82
N PHE A 56 11.73 -9.35 19.05
CA PHE A 56 12.99 -8.71 19.44
C PHE A 56 14.18 -9.65 19.23
N ARG A 57 14.07 -10.91 19.67
CA ARG A 57 15.13 -11.90 19.49
C ARG A 57 15.43 -12.14 18.01
N GLU A 58 14.43 -12.33 17.16
CA GLU A 58 14.62 -12.59 15.72
C GLU A 58 15.14 -11.37 14.96
N MET A 59 14.74 -10.17 15.37
CA MET A 59 15.22 -8.92 14.78
C MET A 59 16.74 -8.73 15.00
N PHE A 60 17.24 -9.06 16.20
CA PHE A 60 18.65 -8.86 16.57
C PHE A 60 19.55 -10.09 16.40
N PHE A 61 19.01 -11.29 16.57
CA PHE A 61 19.75 -12.56 16.64
C PHE A 61 19.18 -13.66 15.75
N GLY A 62 18.20 -13.35 14.89
CA GLY A 62 17.62 -14.34 13.99
C GLY A 62 18.62 -14.81 12.94
N GLU A 63 18.51 -16.08 12.58
CA GLU A 63 19.17 -16.65 11.41
C GLU A 63 18.70 -15.88 10.15
N HIS A 64 19.54 -15.80 9.13
CA HIS A 64 19.25 -15.11 7.86
C HIS A 64 19.11 -13.59 7.91
N ARG A 65 19.56 -12.92 8.98
CA ARG A 65 19.49 -11.45 9.10
C ARG A 65 20.21 -10.73 7.96
N GLU A 66 21.30 -11.29 7.48
CA GLU A 66 22.06 -10.85 6.32
C GLU A 66 21.29 -10.98 5.00
N LEU A 67 20.37 -11.95 4.90
CA LEU A 67 19.53 -12.17 3.70
C LEU A 67 18.30 -11.26 3.66
N ARG A 68 18.04 -10.46 4.70
CA ARG A 68 16.93 -9.49 4.74
C ARG A 68 17.20 -8.23 3.92
N LYS A 69 18.34 -8.17 3.23
CA LYS A 69 18.73 -7.11 2.29
C LYS A 69 19.39 -7.75 1.07
N PRO A 70 19.30 -7.12 -0.11
CA PRO A 70 20.06 -7.55 -1.27
C PRO A 70 21.57 -7.43 -1.02
N ALA A 71 22.37 -8.33 -1.60
CA ALA A 71 23.82 -8.21 -1.56
C ALA A 71 24.32 -7.19 -2.61
N GLY A 72 23.57 -7.01 -3.70
CA GLY A 72 23.77 -5.95 -4.70
C GLY A 72 22.77 -4.80 -4.63
N ALA A 73 22.88 -3.88 -5.60
CA ALA A 73 21.92 -2.79 -5.78
C ALA A 73 20.67 -3.31 -6.52
N VAL A 74 19.48 -2.99 -6.01
CA VAL A 74 18.22 -3.26 -6.71
C VAL A 74 18.22 -2.53 -8.06
N PRO A 75 18.01 -3.21 -9.20
CA PRO A 75 17.96 -2.56 -10.51
C PRO A 75 16.74 -1.63 -10.59
N LEU A 76 16.96 -0.37 -10.94
CA LEU A 76 15.90 0.63 -11.09
C LEU A 76 15.72 0.99 -12.56
N VAL A 77 14.48 1.21 -12.96
CA VAL A 77 14.13 1.76 -14.28
C VAL A 77 13.73 3.22 -14.09
N ALA A 78 14.67 4.12 -14.36
CA ALA A 78 14.48 5.56 -14.24
C ALA A 78 13.94 6.18 -15.55
N ALA A 79 12.83 5.65 -16.05
CA ALA A 79 12.14 6.22 -17.21
C ALA A 79 11.15 7.30 -16.76
N ALA A 80 11.11 8.43 -17.48
CA ALA A 80 10.01 9.38 -17.31
C ALA A 80 8.70 8.67 -17.72
N PRO A 81 7.60 8.86 -16.97
CA PRO A 81 6.32 8.30 -17.36
C PRO A 81 5.93 8.75 -18.77
N VAL A 82 5.42 7.82 -19.57
CA VAL A 82 4.88 8.13 -20.90
C VAL A 82 3.61 8.96 -20.72
N GLU A 83 3.39 9.98 -21.55
CA GLU A 83 2.21 10.86 -21.40
C GLU A 83 0.88 10.21 -21.80
N SER A 84 0.89 8.99 -22.35
CA SER A 84 -0.35 8.27 -22.68
C SER A 84 -0.85 7.46 -21.49
N ALA A 85 -2.07 7.77 -21.07
CA ALA A 85 -2.83 7.02 -20.07
C ALA A 85 -3.94 6.16 -20.71
N ASP A 86 -3.89 5.95 -22.03
CA ASP A 86 -4.81 5.05 -22.72
C ASP A 86 -4.51 3.59 -22.34
N GLY A 87 -5.54 2.74 -22.32
CA GLY A 87 -5.41 1.34 -21.88
C GLY A 87 -5.20 1.19 -20.37
N LEU A 88 -4.57 0.09 -19.97
CA LEU A 88 -4.21 -0.19 -18.58
C LEU A 88 -2.71 -0.42 -18.43
N HIS A 89 -2.05 0.49 -17.73
CA HIS A 89 -0.63 0.40 -17.44
C HIS A 89 -0.34 0.59 -15.95
N LEU A 90 0.66 -0.13 -15.47
CA LEU A 90 1.06 -0.12 -14.06
C LEU A 90 2.55 0.20 -13.97
N THR A 91 2.91 1.16 -13.11
CA THR A 91 4.32 1.45 -12.81
C THR A 91 4.54 1.36 -11.32
N TRP A 92 5.31 0.36 -10.88
CA TRP A 92 5.59 0.13 -9.48
C TRP A 92 6.85 0.89 -9.04
N TYR A 93 6.73 1.83 -8.10
CA TYR A 93 7.86 2.65 -7.61
C TYR A 93 8.53 2.12 -6.33
N GLY A 94 8.07 0.96 -5.86
CA GLY A 94 8.54 0.29 -4.65
C GLY A 94 7.50 0.28 -3.54
N HIS A 95 7.60 -0.75 -2.68
CA HIS A 95 6.65 -1.03 -1.60
C HIS A 95 5.21 -1.09 -2.12
N ALA A 96 4.29 -0.29 -1.57
CA ALA A 96 2.93 -0.16 -2.06
C ALA A 96 2.77 0.88 -3.20
N SER A 97 3.75 1.76 -3.38
CA SER A 97 3.63 2.93 -4.27
C SER A 97 3.56 2.53 -5.73
N THR A 98 2.39 2.71 -6.34
CA THR A 98 2.12 2.33 -7.73
C THR A 98 1.36 3.42 -8.44
N LEU A 99 1.81 3.79 -9.63
CA LEU A 99 1.04 4.61 -10.56
C LEU A 99 0.22 3.69 -11.47
N VAL A 100 -1.09 3.81 -11.40
CA VAL A 100 -2.05 3.11 -12.26
C VAL A 100 -2.55 4.10 -13.30
N GLU A 101 -2.31 3.80 -14.56
CA GLU A 101 -2.88 4.52 -15.69
C GLU A 101 -4.00 3.65 -16.25
N LEU A 102 -5.26 4.09 -16.12
CA LEU A 102 -6.42 3.35 -16.58
C LEU A 102 -7.42 4.30 -17.24
N ASP A 103 -7.84 3.98 -18.47
CA ASP A 103 -8.90 4.68 -19.19
C ASP A 103 -8.72 6.21 -19.25
N GLY A 104 -7.48 6.66 -19.42
CA GLY A 104 -7.11 8.07 -19.48
C GLY A 104 -6.87 8.74 -18.12
N ALA A 105 -7.14 8.07 -16.99
CA ALA A 105 -6.89 8.57 -15.65
C ALA A 105 -5.55 8.07 -15.08
N ARG A 106 -4.91 8.88 -14.23
CA ARG A 106 -3.65 8.54 -13.56
C ARG A 106 -3.82 8.56 -12.04
N VAL A 107 -3.82 7.38 -11.44
CA VAL A 107 -4.08 7.17 -10.01
C VAL A 107 -2.78 6.77 -9.31
N LEU A 108 -2.42 7.50 -8.27
CA LEU A 108 -1.25 7.20 -7.45
C LEU A 108 -1.68 6.52 -6.15
N LEU A 109 -1.34 5.25 -5.99
CA LEU A 109 -1.65 4.42 -4.83
C LEU A 109 -0.53 4.54 -3.79
N ASP A 110 -0.88 4.75 -2.53
CA ASP A 110 -0.04 4.67 -1.33
C ASP A 110 1.38 5.24 -1.53
N PRO A 111 1.50 6.54 -1.89
CA PRO A 111 2.77 7.09 -2.31
C PRO A 111 3.72 7.38 -1.15
N VAL A 112 4.91 6.77 -1.20
CA VAL A 112 6.00 6.94 -0.23
C VAL A 112 7.33 7.22 -0.94
N TRP A 113 7.70 8.51 -1.00
CA TRP A 113 8.99 8.98 -1.53
C TRP A 113 10.06 9.21 -0.46
N SER A 114 9.70 9.15 0.82
CA SER A 114 10.65 9.28 1.94
C SER A 114 11.74 8.19 1.94
N ASP A 115 12.91 8.53 2.49
CA ASP A 115 14.01 7.57 2.72
C ASP A 115 13.68 6.57 3.84
N ARG A 116 12.81 6.97 4.78
CA ARG A 116 12.41 6.16 5.95
C ARG A 116 10.91 6.23 6.20
N VAL A 117 10.36 5.12 6.67
CA VAL A 117 8.95 4.98 7.06
C VAL A 117 8.87 4.98 8.58
N SER A 118 8.83 6.19 9.15
CA SER A 118 8.89 6.41 10.60
C SER A 118 8.34 7.78 10.96
N PRO A 119 7.82 7.98 12.19
CA PRO A 119 7.55 9.32 12.69
C PRO A 119 8.81 10.21 12.74
N ALA A 120 10.00 9.61 12.85
CA ALA A 120 11.27 10.31 12.95
C ALA A 120 12.12 10.10 11.70
N ALA A 121 12.50 11.18 11.02
CA ALA A 121 13.30 11.12 9.79
C ALA A 121 14.72 10.51 9.94
N PHE A 122 15.18 10.25 11.18
CA PHE A 122 16.51 9.69 11.47
C PHE A 122 16.48 8.25 12.01
N ALA A 123 15.29 7.69 12.27
CA ALA A 123 15.12 6.37 12.87
C ALA A 123 14.06 5.55 12.11
N GLY A 124 13.95 4.27 12.40
CA GLY A 124 13.01 3.36 11.75
C GLY A 124 13.48 2.80 10.40
N PRO A 125 12.66 1.97 9.74
CA PRO A 125 13.03 1.29 8.50
C PRO A 125 13.42 2.27 7.41
N ARG A 126 14.53 1.98 6.73
CA ARG A 126 15.07 2.75 5.61
C ARG A 126 14.83 1.97 4.32
N ARG A 127 14.54 2.67 3.23
CA ARG A 127 14.40 2.05 1.91
C ARG A 127 15.68 1.35 1.45
N LEU A 128 15.53 0.24 0.73
CA LEU A 128 16.61 -0.59 0.19
C LEU A 128 17.18 -0.04 -1.13
N HIS A 129 16.40 0.77 -1.83
CA HIS A 129 16.76 1.47 -3.06
C HIS A 129 16.15 2.87 -3.04
N GLU A 130 16.67 3.85 -3.77
CA GLU A 130 16.05 5.17 -3.90
C GLU A 130 14.72 5.11 -4.70
N PRO A 131 13.82 6.12 -4.61
CA PRO A 131 12.70 6.18 -5.53
C PRO A 131 13.23 6.25 -6.97
N PRO A 132 12.71 5.43 -7.91
CA PRO A 132 13.23 5.36 -9.28
C PRO A 132 13.24 6.71 -10.03
N VAL A 133 12.28 7.58 -9.70
CA VAL A 133 12.17 8.95 -10.21
C VAL A 133 11.74 9.90 -9.08
N PRO A 134 12.08 11.20 -9.13
CA PRO A 134 11.54 12.16 -8.17
C PRO A 134 10.02 12.29 -8.35
N LEU A 135 9.30 12.58 -7.26
CA LEU A 135 7.83 12.71 -7.29
C LEU A 135 7.34 13.72 -8.34
N SER A 136 8.08 14.81 -8.54
CA SER A 136 7.78 15.84 -9.54
C SER A 136 7.86 15.34 -10.99
N ALA A 137 8.54 14.22 -11.25
CA ALA A 137 8.63 13.61 -12.57
C ALA A 137 7.43 12.71 -12.90
N LEU A 138 6.52 12.46 -11.95
CA LEU A 138 5.34 11.64 -12.21
C LEU A 138 4.39 12.28 -13.23
N GLY A 139 4.43 13.59 -13.43
CA GLY A 139 3.52 14.31 -14.32
C GLY A 139 2.12 14.49 -13.70
N ARG A 140 1.09 14.50 -14.53
CA ARG A 140 -0.31 14.64 -14.07
C ARG A 140 -0.70 13.49 -13.15
N ILE A 141 -1.31 13.80 -12.03
CA ILE A 141 -1.96 12.85 -11.12
C ILE A 141 -3.41 13.31 -11.01
N ASP A 142 -4.35 12.41 -11.27
CA ASP A 142 -5.78 12.70 -11.26
C ASP A 142 -6.44 12.30 -9.92
N ALA A 143 -5.88 11.31 -9.23
CA ALA A 143 -6.29 10.90 -7.89
C ALA A 143 -5.11 10.32 -7.08
N VAL A 144 -5.12 10.54 -5.77
CA VAL A 144 -4.24 9.84 -4.82
C VAL A 144 -5.11 8.95 -3.95
N VAL A 145 -4.75 7.68 -3.81
CA VAL A 145 -5.52 6.70 -3.03
C VAL A 145 -4.65 6.18 -1.91
N ILE A 146 -5.20 6.07 -0.70
CA ILE A 146 -4.51 5.59 0.49
C ILE A 146 -5.27 4.37 1.05
N SER A 147 -4.61 3.25 1.32
CA SER A 147 -5.26 2.09 1.94
C SER A 147 -5.50 2.25 3.44
N HIS A 148 -4.55 2.79 4.19
CA HIS A 148 -4.63 3.02 5.63
C HIS A 148 -3.51 3.96 6.11
N ASP A 149 -3.41 4.20 7.42
CA ASP A 149 -2.56 5.26 7.97
C ASP A 149 -1.14 4.88 8.43
N HIS A 150 -0.58 3.69 8.13
CA HIS A 150 0.79 3.39 8.56
C HIS A 150 1.82 4.24 7.81
N TYR A 151 3.02 4.35 8.38
CA TYR A 151 4.06 5.23 7.86
C TYR A 151 4.60 4.83 6.48
N ASP A 152 4.46 3.57 6.11
CA ASP A 152 4.87 2.98 4.84
C ASP A 152 3.77 2.99 3.77
N HIS A 153 2.59 3.53 4.08
CA HIS A 153 1.48 3.73 3.16
C HIS A 153 1.02 5.19 3.10
N LEU A 154 1.19 5.93 4.19
CA LEU A 154 0.82 7.33 4.33
C LEU A 154 2.02 8.17 4.84
N ASP A 155 2.77 8.73 3.89
CA ASP A 155 3.97 9.50 4.17
C ASP A 155 3.74 11.02 4.20
N LEU A 156 4.05 11.64 5.35
CA LEU A 156 3.87 13.09 5.58
C LEU A 156 4.60 13.95 4.53
N ALA A 157 5.85 13.59 4.20
CA ALA A 157 6.65 14.38 3.27
C ALA A 157 6.08 14.31 1.85
N THR A 158 5.68 13.11 1.42
CA THR A 158 5.04 12.88 0.13
C THR A 158 3.69 13.59 0.03
N VAL A 159 2.83 13.49 1.05
CA VAL A 159 1.55 14.23 1.07
C VAL A 159 1.77 15.72 0.92
N ARG A 160 2.69 16.32 1.70
CA ARG A 160 2.99 17.75 1.61
C ARG A 160 3.52 18.15 0.24
N ALA A 161 4.34 17.31 -0.39
CA ALA A 161 4.82 17.57 -1.74
C ALA A 161 3.66 17.54 -2.75
N LEU A 162 2.76 16.55 -2.66
CA LEU A 162 1.58 16.44 -3.51
C LEU A 162 0.59 17.60 -3.34
N VAL A 163 0.43 18.13 -2.12
CA VAL A 163 -0.37 19.34 -1.88
C VAL A 163 0.15 20.52 -2.70
N THR A 164 1.48 20.64 -2.83
CA THR A 164 2.10 21.76 -3.56
C THR A 164 2.23 21.54 -5.06
N SER A 165 2.20 20.30 -5.54
CA SER A 165 2.52 19.96 -6.94
C SER A 165 1.34 19.40 -7.73
N SER A 166 0.19 19.18 -7.11
CA SER A 166 -1.00 18.60 -7.75
C SER A 166 -2.27 19.13 -7.09
N GLU A 167 -3.37 19.15 -7.85
CA GLU A 167 -4.73 19.43 -7.38
C GLU A 167 -5.54 18.15 -7.15
N ALA A 168 -4.94 16.96 -7.34
CA ALA A 168 -5.61 15.68 -7.17
C ALA A 168 -6.29 15.57 -5.78
N PRO A 169 -7.53 15.07 -5.71
CA PRO A 169 -8.12 14.66 -4.45
C PRO A 169 -7.44 13.41 -3.90
N PHE A 170 -7.49 13.27 -2.58
CA PHE A 170 -7.07 12.11 -1.80
C PHE A 170 -8.31 11.30 -1.43
N LEU A 171 -8.39 10.07 -1.91
CA LEU A 171 -9.38 9.08 -1.50
C LEU A 171 -8.78 8.23 -0.40
N VAL A 172 -9.39 8.28 0.78
CA VAL A 172 -8.84 7.66 2.00
C VAL A 172 -9.94 7.00 2.83
N PRO A 173 -9.62 6.00 3.66
CA PRO A 173 -10.60 5.44 4.58
C PRO A 173 -10.97 6.43 5.71
N LEU A 174 -12.14 6.23 6.33
CA LEU A 174 -12.66 7.08 7.40
C LEU A 174 -11.62 7.38 8.50
N GLY A 175 -11.52 8.65 8.89
CA GLY A 175 -10.65 9.10 9.97
C GLY A 175 -9.27 9.57 9.49
N VAL A 176 -8.76 9.01 8.39
CA VAL A 176 -7.48 9.41 7.80
C VAL A 176 -7.49 10.87 7.35
N GLY A 177 -8.65 11.41 6.97
CA GLY A 177 -8.78 12.82 6.58
C GLY A 177 -8.34 13.79 7.68
N ALA A 178 -8.42 13.41 8.96
CA ALA A 178 -7.90 14.24 10.05
C ALA A 178 -6.37 14.41 9.99
N HIS A 179 -5.64 13.38 9.56
CA HIS A 179 -4.21 13.48 9.32
C HIS A 179 -3.91 14.42 8.15
N LEU A 180 -4.63 14.24 7.05
CA LEU A 180 -4.48 15.06 5.84
C LEU A 180 -4.76 16.54 6.10
N GLU A 181 -5.82 16.88 6.82
CA GLU A 181 -6.13 18.26 7.22
C GLU A 181 -5.02 18.86 8.09
N ARG A 182 -4.50 18.11 9.08
CA ARG A 182 -3.35 18.54 9.87
C ARG A 182 -2.12 18.79 9.02
N TRP A 183 -2.00 18.12 7.88
CA TRP A 183 -0.90 18.28 6.94
C TRP A 183 -1.19 19.31 5.85
N HIS A 184 -2.29 20.05 5.97
CA HIS A 184 -2.73 21.15 5.11
C HIS A 184 -3.20 20.69 3.71
N VAL A 185 -3.72 19.47 3.60
CA VAL A 185 -4.54 19.12 2.43
C VAL A 185 -5.86 19.91 2.53
N PRO A 186 -6.26 20.67 1.49
CA PRO A 186 -7.55 21.36 1.47
C PRO A 186 -8.72 20.38 1.66
N ALA A 187 -9.74 20.76 2.42
CA ALA A 187 -10.83 19.87 2.78
C ALA A 187 -11.61 19.36 1.56
N GLU A 188 -11.75 20.20 0.53
CA GLU A 188 -12.37 19.88 -0.76
C GLU A 188 -11.59 18.82 -1.58
N ARG A 189 -10.32 18.58 -1.23
CA ARG A 189 -9.48 17.54 -1.82
C ARG A 189 -9.45 16.26 -0.99
N ILE A 190 -10.26 16.13 0.06
CA ILE A 190 -10.30 14.93 0.91
C ILE A 190 -11.64 14.23 0.72
N ILE A 191 -11.58 13.00 0.21
CA ILE A 191 -12.74 12.12 0.05
C ILE A 191 -12.54 10.94 1.01
N GLU A 192 -13.27 10.96 2.12
CA GLU A 192 -13.24 9.89 3.12
C GLU A 192 -14.37 8.89 2.91
N LEU A 193 -14.02 7.62 2.81
CA LEU A 193 -14.95 6.53 2.52
C LEU A 193 -14.91 5.46 3.62
N ASP A 194 -16.09 4.96 4.00
CA ASP A 194 -16.25 3.70 4.73
C ASP A 194 -16.21 2.52 3.75
N TRP A 195 -16.12 1.29 4.27
CA TRP A 195 -16.29 0.11 3.42
C TRP A 195 -17.63 0.14 2.70
N HIS A 196 -17.59 -0.25 1.42
CA HIS A 196 -18.69 -0.23 0.46
C HIS A 196 -19.16 1.17 0.03
N GLU A 197 -18.58 2.25 0.56
CA GLU A 197 -18.78 3.58 -0.01
C GLU A 197 -17.89 3.78 -1.25
N GLU A 198 -18.33 4.67 -2.12
CA GLU A 198 -17.67 4.93 -3.40
C GLU A 198 -17.63 6.41 -3.75
N ALA A 199 -16.67 6.78 -4.59
CA ALA A 199 -16.57 8.09 -5.21
C ALA A 199 -16.09 7.95 -6.66
N THR A 200 -16.45 8.91 -7.51
CA THR A 200 -15.98 8.95 -8.91
C THR A 200 -15.07 10.14 -9.12
N VAL A 201 -13.86 9.90 -9.62
CA VAL A 201 -12.86 10.93 -9.94
C VAL A 201 -12.26 10.61 -11.31
N ALA A 202 -12.19 11.61 -12.19
CA ALA A 202 -11.61 11.49 -13.54
C ALA A 202 -12.16 10.30 -14.35
N GLY A 203 -13.45 9.98 -14.22
CA GLY A 203 -14.10 8.88 -14.94
C GLY A 203 -13.91 7.49 -14.32
N VAL A 204 -13.12 7.37 -13.24
CA VAL A 204 -12.90 6.12 -12.51
C VAL A 204 -13.76 6.12 -11.25
N ARG A 205 -14.51 5.05 -11.03
CA ARG A 205 -15.25 4.80 -9.79
C ARG A 205 -14.36 4.03 -8.82
N PHE A 206 -14.13 4.61 -7.65
CA PHE A 206 -13.34 4.04 -6.57
C PHE A 206 -14.28 3.51 -5.51
N VAL A 207 -14.17 2.24 -5.18
CA VAL A 207 -14.93 1.59 -4.11
C VAL A 207 -13.95 1.22 -3.01
N ALA A 208 -14.19 1.71 -1.79
CA ALA A 208 -13.46 1.28 -0.61
C ALA A 208 -13.97 -0.11 -0.20
N THR A 209 -13.18 -1.15 -0.43
CA THR A 209 -13.58 -2.54 -0.16
C THR A 209 -12.99 -3.05 1.16
N PRO A 210 -13.64 -4.03 1.82
CA PRO A 210 -13.14 -4.58 3.08
C PRO A 210 -11.67 -5.02 3.04
N ALA A 211 -11.00 -4.97 4.20
CA ALA A 211 -9.64 -5.47 4.38
C ALA A 211 -9.45 -5.99 5.82
N GLN A 212 -8.47 -6.87 6.00
CA GLN A 212 -8.10 -7.42 7.30
C GLN A 212 -6.75 -6.86 7.77
N HIS A 213 -6.78 -5.74 8.48
CA HIS A 213 -5.58 -5.06 8.93
C HIS A 213 -5.79 -4.29 10.23
N PHE A 214 -4.98 -3.27 10.48
CA PHE A 214 -5.07 -2.35 11.59
C PHE A 214 -4.61 -0.97 11.17
N SER A 215 -4.77 0.02 12.03
CA SER A 215 -4.21 1.36 11.81
C SER A 215 -3.49 1.85 13.05
N GLY A 216 -2.64 2.85 12.91
CA GLY A 216 -2.00 3.48 14.05
C GLY A 216 -0.71 4.20 13.69
N ARG A 217 -0.63 5.47 14.09
CA ARG A 217 0.59 6.27 13.97
C ARG A 217 1.28 6.55 15.30
N GLY A 218 0.62 6.27 16.42
CA GLY A 218 1.06 6.67 17.76
C GLY A 218 1.03 5.53 18.78
N ILE A 219 0.54 5.83 19.98
CA ILE A 219 0.41 4.86 21.08
C ILE A 219 -0.92 4.09 20.98
N THR A 220 -1.94 4.71 20.40
CA THR A 220 -3.23 4.09 20.12
C THR A 220 -3.29 3.63 18.67
N ASN A 221 -4.00 2.54 18.44
CA ASN A 221 -4.27 1.96 17.15
C ASN A 221 -5.78 1.95 16.87
N ASP A 222 -6.13 1.71 15.62
CA ASP A 222 -7.49 1.46 15.14
C ASP A 222 -8.46 2.66 15.31
N ASP A 223 -7.93 3.89 15.35
CA ASP A 223 -8.75 5.12 15.39
C ASP A 223 -9.09 5.67 14.00
N THR A 224 -8.48 5.12 12.96
CA THR A 224 -8.81 5.30 11.53
C THR A 224 -9.13 3.95 10.89
N LEU A 225 -9.95 3.94 9.84
CA LEU A 225 -10.28 2.73 9.10
C LEU A 225 -9.11 2.35 8.15
N TRP A 226 -9.06 1.09 7.73
CA TRP A 226 -8.19 0.55 6.69
C TRP A 226 -9.04 -0.09 5.59
N THR A 227 -8.61 -0.06 4.34
CA THR A 227 -9.41 -0.54 3.21
C THR A 227 -8.53 -1.12 2.10
N SER A 228 -9.08 -2.07 1.36
CA SER A 228 -8.63 -2.36 -0.01
C SER A 228 -9.44 -1.48 -0.99
N TRP A 229 -9.07 -1.48 -2.27
CA TRP A 229 -9.70 -0.61 -3.27
C TRP A 229 -10.03 -1.35 -4.56
N ALA A 230 -11.25 -1.13 -5.06
CA ALA A 230 -11.64 -1.43 -6.43
C ALA A 230 -11.64 -0.14 -7.25
N LEU A 231 -10.82 -0.09 -8.30
CA LEU A 231 -10.75 1.00 -9.28
C LEU A 231 -11.47 0.54 -10.54
N LEU A 232 -12.59 1.17 -10.85
CA LEU A 232 -13.52 0.72 -11.88
C LEU A 232 -13.64 1.81 -12.94
N GLY A 233 -12.81 1.70 -13.98
CA GLY A 233 -12.87 2.56 -15.16
C GLY A 233 -13.95 2.12 -16.16
N PRO A 234 -14.18 2.90 -17.22
CA PRO A 234 -15.10 2.55 -18.29
C PRO A 234 -14.79 1.24 -19.01
N GLU A 235 -13.50 0.90 -19.18
CA GLU A 235 -13.05 -0.29 -19.91
C GLU A 235 -12.25 -1.24 -19.02
N HIS A 236 -11.43 -0.72 -18.11
CA HIS A 236 -10.51 -1.50 -17.28
C HIS A 236 -10.84 -1.44 -15.78
N ARG A 237 -10.51 -2.51 -15.07
CA ARG A 237 -10.71 -2.64 -13.62
C ARG A 237 -9.43 -3.09 -12.93
N VAL A 238 -9.07 -2.40 -11.85
CA VAL A 238 -7.90 -2.74 -11.03
C VAL A 238 -8.32 -2.95 -9.58
N PHE A 239 -7.84 -4.03 -8.98
CA PHE A 239 -7.93 -4.24 -7.54
C PHE A 239 -6.60 -3.87 -6.87
N TYR A 240 -6.66 -3.19 -5.74
CA TYR A 240 -5.50 -2.92 -4.90
C TYR A 240 -5.78 -3.40 -3.47
N SER A 241 -4.96 -4.32 -2.96
CA SER A 241 -5.21 -4.96 -1.67
C SER A 241 -4.98 -4.05 -0.46
N GLY A 242 -4.21 -2.96 -0.61
CA GLY A 242 -3.52 -2.39 0.55
C GLY A 242 -2.53 -3.40 1.13
N ASP A 243 -2.32 -3.34 2.44
CA ASP A 243 -1.70 -4.36 3.26
C ASP A 243 -2.76 -5.08 4.11
N THR A 244 -3.05 -6.32 3.79
CA THR A 244 -4.15 -7.06 4.42
C THR A 244 -3.72 -8.48 4.65
N GLY A 245 -4.24 -9.11 5.70
CA GLY A 245 -4.26 -10.56 5.81
C GLY A 245 -5.33 -11.17 4.91
N TYR A 246 -5.25 -12.48 4.73
CA TYR A 246 -6.24 -13.22 3.98
C TYR A 246 -7.56 -13.31 4.74
N PHE A 247 -8.68 -13.14 4.02
CA PHE A 247 -10.02 -13.21 4.59
C PHE A 247 -11.07 -13.56 3.52
N ASP A 248 -12.19 -14.14 3.95
CA ASP A 248 -13.24 -14.66 3.06
C ASP A 248 -13.92 -13.59 2.17
N GLY A 249 -13.68 -12.30 2.44
CA GLY A 249 -14.31 -11.21 1.69
C GLY A 249 -13.73 -10.98 0.29
N PHE A 250 -12.55 -11.51 -0.04
CA PHE A 250 -11.99 -11.38 -1.39
C PHE A 250 -12.90 -11.99 -2.45
N ALA A 251 -13.48 -13.17 -2.19
CA ALA A 251 -14.38 -13.83 -3.14
C ALA A 251 -15.66 -13.02 -3.38
N ALA A 252 -16.15 -12.33 -2.34
CA ALA A 252 -17.28 -11.42 -2.45
C ALA A 252 -16.92 -10.18 -3.29
N ILE A 253 -15.74 -9.59 -3.06
CA ILE A 253 -15.21 -8.47 -3.85
C ILE A 253 -15.09 -8.87 -5.34
N GLY A 254 -14.52 -10.04 -5.63
CA GLY A 254 -14.41 -10.55 -7.00
C GLY A 254 -15.76 -10.85 -7.65
N ALA A 255 -16.74 -11.31 -6.88
CA ALA A 255 -18.09 -11.54 -7.38
C ALA A 255 -18.84 -10.23 -7.69
N GLU A 256 -18.65 -9.19 -6.88
CA GLU A 256 -19.36 -7.92 -7.00
C GLU A 256 -18.73 -6.96 -8.02
N HIS A 257 -17.40 -6.88 -8.05
CA HIS A 257 -16.67 -5.88 -8.83
C HIS A 257 -15.78 -6.47 -9.92
N GLY A 258 -15.46 -7.76 -9.83
CA GLY A 258 -14.61 -8.44 -10.81
C GLY A 258 -15.35 -8.81 -12.12
N PRO A 259 -14.65 -9.50 -13.05
CA PRO A 259 -13.22 -9.78 -12.98
C PRO A 259 -12.37 -8.50 -13.10
N PHE A 260 -11.20 -8.49 -12.47
CA PHE A 260 -10.25 -7.39 -12.58
C PHE A 260 -9.20 -7.69 -13.64
N ASP A 261 -8.84 -6.69 -14.43
CA ASP A 261 -7.78 -6.82 -15.44
C ASP A 261 -6.41 -6.95 -14.78
N ALA A 262 -6.21 -6.28 -13.65
CA ALA A 262 -5.03 -6.48 -12.81
C ALA A 262 -5.37 -6.39 -11.31
N ALA A 263 -4.63 -7.12 -10.49
CA ALA A 263 -4.66 -7.01 -9.04
C ALA A 263 -3.25 -6.72 -8.49
N LEU A 264 -3.12 -5.59 -7.81
CA LEU A 264 -1.94 -5.19 -7.04
C LEU A 264 -2.06 -5.77 -5.63
N ILE A 265 -1.32 -6.85 -5.37
CA ILE A 265 -1.46 -7.65 -4.15
C ILE A 265 -0.19 -7.59 -3.30
N GLN A 266 -0.33 -7.26 -2.02
CA GLN A 266 0.76 -7.39 -1.03
C GLN A 266 1.24 -8.85 -0.95
N ILE A 267 2.55 -9.03 -0.97
CA ILE A 267 3.18 -10.36 -0.78
C ILE A 267 4.29 -10.39 0.28
N GLY A 268 4.63 -9.25 0.88
CA GLY A 268 5.72 -9.13 1.85
C GLY A 268 5.24 -8.70 3.22
N ALA A 269 6.19 -8.62 4.16
CA ALA A 269 5.95 -8.25 5.57
C ALA A 269 5.15 -9.28 6.40
N TYR A 270 4.94 -10.49 5.90
CA TYR A 270 4.33 -11.58 6.66
C TYR A 270 5.29 -12.17 7.71
N ALA A 271 4.70 -12.70 8.78
CA ALA A 271 5.40 -13.58 9.72
C ALA A 271 4.40 -14.45 10.51
N PRO A 272 4.83 -15.60 11.05
CA PRO A 272 3.98 -16.46 11.87
C PRO A 272 3.40 -15.80 13.14
N LEU A 273 3.98 -14.68 13.58
CA LEU A 273 3.55 -13.95 14.77
C LEU A 273 2.40 -12.97 14.52
N TRP A 274 2.04 -12.72 13.26
CA TRP A 274 0.92 -11.85 12.87
C TRP A 274 0.24 -12.34 11.57
N PRO A 275 -0.20 -13.61 11.54
CA PRO A 275 -0.66 -14.22 10.29
C PRO A 275 -1.91 -13.54 9.71
N ASP A 276 -2.72 -12.87 10.52
CA ASP A 276 -4.01 -12.34 10.07
C ASP A 276 -3.94 -10.94 9.44
N ILE A 277 -2.78 -10.28 9.41
CA ILE A 277 -2.69 -8.87 8.95
C ILE A 277 -1.80 -8.66 7.73
N HIS A 278 -1.01 -9.67 7.36
CA HIS A 278 -0.16 -9.65 6.16
C HIS A 278 -0.21 -11.03 5.51
N MET A 279 -0.69 -11.08 4.27
CA MET A 279 -0.73 -12.30 3.47
C MET A 279 0.67 -12.87 3.25
N THR A 280 0.78 -14.20 3.33
CA THR A 280 1.91 -14.90 2.68
C THR A 280 1.80 -14.76 1.15
N PRO A 281 2.87 -15.06 0.39
CA PRO A 281 2.81 -15.02 -1.07
C PRO A 281 1.74 -15.97 -1.64
N GLU A 282 1.51 -17.12 -1.00
CA GLU A 282 0.50 -18.09 -1.41
C GLU A 282 -0.92 -17.58 -1.15
N GLU A 283 -1.14 -16.97 0.03
CA GLU A 283 -2.39 -16.27 0.33
C GLU A 283 -2.62 -15.10 -0.63
N GLY A 284 -1.56 -14.41 -1.08
CA GLY A 284 -1.64 -13.38 -2.10
C GLY A 284 -2.12 -13.91 -3.46
N VAL A 285 -1.66 -15.09 -3.88
CA VAL A 285 -2.18 -15.76 -5.09
C VAL A 285 -3.63 -16.17 -4.91
N ALA A 286 -3.98 -16.76 -3.75
CA ALA A 286 -5.37 -17.10 -3.42
C ALA A 286 -6.29 -15.87 -3.48
N ALA A 287 -5.86 -14.74 -2.91
CA ALA A 287 -6.59 -13.48 -2.98
C ALA A 287 -6.74 -13.00 -4.44
N GLY A 288 -5.70 -13.11 -5.25
CA GLY A 288 -5.74 -12.81 -6.69
C GLY A 288 -6.79 -13.65 -7.45
N LEU A 289 -6.89 -14.94 -7.14
CA LEU A 289 -7.90 -15.83 -7.71
C LEU A 289 -9.31 -15.46 -7.24
N ASP A 290 -9.48 -15.18 -5.95
CA ASP A 290 -10.78 -14.84 -5.34
C ASP A 290 -11.35 -13.53 -5.87
N VAL A 291 -10.50 -12.51 -6.06
CA VAL A 291 -10.91 -11.27 -6.73
C VAL A 291 -11.10 -11.46 -8.23
N ARG A 292 -10.75 -12.62 -8.79
CA ARG A 292 -10.84 -12.95 -10.23
C ARG A 292 -9.95 -12.04 -11.07
N ALA A 293 -8.71 -11.85 -10.63
CA ALA A 293 -7.70 -11.12 -11.37
C ALA A 293 -7.29 -11.87 -12.63
N LYS A 294 -7.12 -11.16 -13.75
CA LYS A 294 -6.49 -11.70 -14.97
C LYS A 294 -4.97 -11.62 -14.91
N LEU A 295 -4.42 -10.67 -14.16
CA LEU A 295 -3.00 -10.46 -13.94
C LEU A 295 -2.75 -10.12 -12.47
N LEU A 296 -1.84 -10.83 -11.82
CA LEU A 296 -1.32 -10.48 -10.49
C LEU A 296 -0.04 -9.66 -10.65
N VAL A 297 0.06 -8.57 -9.88
CA VAL A 297 1.27 -7.75 -9.77
C VAL A 297 1.62 -7.61 -8.28
N PRO A 298 2.74 -8.19 -7.81
CA PRO A 298 3.07 -8.17 -6.41
C PRO A 298 3.60 -6.81 -5.96
N VAL A 299 3.11 -6.33 -4.82
CA VAL A 299 3.56 -5.12 -4.13
C VAL A 299 3.99 -5.43 -2.70
N HIS A 300 4.44 -4.41 -1.96
CA HIS A 300 4.80 -4.49 -0.55
C HIS A 300 6.04 -5.37 -0.25
N TRP A 301 6.99 -5.43 -1.19
CA TRP A 301 8.26 -6.14 -1.06
C TRP A 301 9.42 -5.33 -1.67
N ALA A 302 10.67 -5.83 -1.53
CA ALA A 302 11.92 -5.25 -2.04
C ALA A 302 12.28 -3.78 -1.70
N THR A 303 11.45 -3.06 -0.95
CA THR A 303 11.69 -1.63 -0.67
C THR A 303 11.97 -1.35 0.79
N PHE A 304 11.20 -1.88 1.75
CA PHE A 304 11.48 -1.71 3.18
C PHE A 304 11.62 -3.06 3.88
N GLN A 305 12.50 -3.11 4.89
CA GLN A 305 12.65 -4.29 5.74
C GLN A 305 11.65 -4.21 6.90
N LEU A 306 10.44 -4.75 6.69
CA LEU A 306 9.33 -4.70 7.66
C LEU A 306 9.03 -6.04 8.35
N ALA A 307 9.66 -7.13 7.89
CA ALA A 307 9.58 -8.44 8.54
C ALA A 307 10.93 -9.17 8.53
N MET A 308 10.92 -10.40 9.02
CA MET A 308 12.12 -11.21 9.25
C MET A 308 12.48 -12.14 8.08
N HIS A 309 11.63 -12.28 7.07
CA HIS A 309 11.92 -13.09 5.88
C HIS A 309 13.08 -12.49 5.04
N PRO A 310 13.85 -13.30 4.30
CA PRO A 310 14.77 -12.83 3.27
C PRO A 310 14.10 -11.89 2.28
N TRP A 311 14.84 -10.90 1.75
CA TRP A 311 14.23 -9.82 0.96
C TRP A 311 13.61 -10.27 -0.36
N GLY A 312 14.21 -11.27 -1.02
CA GLY A 312 13.76 -11.85 -2.30
C GLY A 312 12.78 -13.03 -2.16
N GLU A 313 12.66 -13.62 -0.96
CA GLU A 313 11.79 -14.78 -0.71
C GLU A 313 10.32 -14.55 -1.13
N PRO A 314 9.70 -13.38 -0.89
CA PRO A 314 8.34 -13.13 -1.36
C PRO A 314 8.16 -13.34 -2.87
N ALA A 315 9.10 -12.86 -3.68
CA ALA A 315 9.02 -12.94 -5.13
C ALA A 315 9.26 -14.36 -5.65
N ASP A 316 10.17 -15.12 -5.02
CA ASP A 316 10.37 -16.54 -5.33
C ASP A 316 9.09 -17.35 -5.08
N ARG A 317 8.46 -17.13 -3.94
CA ARG A 317 7.27 -17.87 -3.50
C ARG A 317 6.03 -17.51 -4.32
N VAL A 318 5.77 -16.22 -4.55
CA VAL A 318 4.62 -15.82 -5.39
C VAL A 318 4.79 -16.33 -6.83
N TRP A 319 6.02 -16.36 -7.34
CA TRP A 319 6.28 -16.86 -8.70
C TRP A 319 6.01 -18.37 -8.80
N SER A 320 6.45 -19.14 -7.80
CA SER A 320 6.15 -20.57 -7.74
C SER A 320 4.65 -20.82 -7.65
N GLU A 321 3.96 -20.17 -6.71
CA GLU A 321 2.53 -20.40 -6.47
C GLU A 321 1.67 -19.96 -7.66
N ALA A 322 1.91 -18.78 -8.24
CA ALA A 322 1.13 -18.29 -9.37
C ALA A 322 1.25 -19.22 -10.60
N LYS A 323 2.43 -19.83 -10.78
CA LYS A 323 2.65 -20.83 -11.83
C LYS A 323 1.87 -22.12 -11.57
N GLU A 324 1.78 -22.58 -10.32
CA GLU A 324 0.97 -23.75 -9.96
C GLU A 324 -0.53 -23.48 -10.12
N ALA A 325 -0.96 -22.25 -9.84
CA ALA A 325 -2.34 -21.80 -9.95
C ALA A 325 -2.78 -21.38 -11.38
N ASP A 326 -1.87 -21.36 -12.35
CA ASP A 326 -2.10 -20.82 -13.70
C ASP A 326 -2.63 -19.37 -13.71
N LEU A 327 -2.17 -18.56 -12.75
CA LEU A 327 -2.50 -17.13 -12.65
C LEU A 327 -1.38 -16.31 -13.32
N PRO A 328 -1.67 -15.53 -14.39
CA PRO A 328 -0.68 -14.66 -15.00
C PRO A 328 -0.07 -13.69 -13.99
N LEU A 329 1.25 -13.52 -14.05
CA LEU A 329 2.04 -12.78 -13.08
C LEU A 329 3.03 -11.86 -13.79
N ALA A 330 3.10 -10.60 -13.35
CA ALA A 330 4.17 -9.67 -13.75
C ALA A 330 4.89 -9.16 -12.50
N ILE A 331 6.22 -9.30 -12.46
CA ILE A 331 7.08 -8.82 -11.36
C ILE A 331 8.01 -7.72 -11.89
N PRO A 332 7.54 -6.46 -11.99
CA PRO A 332 8.34 -5.36 -12.53
C PRO A 332 9.53 -5.03 -11.62
N ARG A 333 10.60 -4.48 -12.20
CA ARG A 333 11.60 -3.73 -11.43
C ARG A 333 10.99 -2.42 -10.93
N PRO A 334 11.51 -1.83 -9.84
CA PRO A 334 11.05 -0.51 -9.43
C PRO A 334 11.26 0.54 -10.54
N GLY A 335 10.17 1.17 -10.97
CA GLY A 335 10.07 2.15 -12.05
C GLY A 335 9.77 1.56 -13.43
N GLU A 336 9.67 0.22 -13.54
CA GLU A 336 9.31 -0.45 -14.78
C GLU A 336 7.80 -0.33 -15.02
N ARG A 337 7.45 0.19 -16.20
CA ARG A 337 6.07 0.33 -16.65
C ARG A 337 5.66 -0.94 -17.40
N ILE A 338 4.57 -1.55 -16.97
CA ILE A 338 4.00 -2.73 -17.63
C ILE A 338 2.68 -2.38 -18.30
N ASP A 339 2.44 -2.97 -19.47
CA ASP A 339 1.13 -3.01 -20.14
C ASP A 339 0.40 -4.26 -19.65
N ALA A 340 -0.80 -4.09 -19.08
CA ALA A 340 -1.56 -5.22 -18.55
C ALA A 340 -2.14 -6.13 -19.65
N ALA A 341 -2.27 -5.64 -20.89
CA ALA A 341 -2.70 -6.46 -22.02
C ALA A 341 -1.58 -7.37 -22.55
N GLU A 342 -0.32 -6.94 -22.40
CA GLU A 342 0.87 -7.67 -22.81
C GLU A 342 1.92 -7.69 -21.67
N PRO A 343 1.62 -8.38 -20.55
CA PRO A 343 2.51 -8.36 -19.39
C PRO A 343 3.86 -9.02 -19.72
N PRO A 344 4.98 -8.45 -19.26
CA PRO A 344 6.29 -9.04 -19.49
C PRO A 344 6.42 -10.38 -18.76
N ALA A 345 7.19 -11.29 -19.34
CA ALA A 345 7.56 -12.53 -18.66
C ALA A 345 8.41 -12.22 -17.42
N VAL A 346 8.20 -12.98 -16.34
CA VAL A 346 9.02 -12.89 -15.13
C VAL A 346 10.46 -13.33 -15.45
N ASP A 347 11.44 -12.47 -15.16
CA ASP A 347 12.86 -12.67 -15.51
C ASP A 347 13.78 -12.93 -14.31
N GLY A 348 13.22 -12.98 -13.10
CA GLY A 348 13.96 -13.31 -11.88
C GLY A 348 14.99 -12.28 -11.45
N TRP A 349 14.85 -11.00 -11.81
CA TRP A 349 15.88 -9.97 -11.56
C TRP A 349 16.38 -9.87 -10.11
N TRP A 350 15.56 -10.23 -9.11
CA TRP A 350 15.95 -10.21 -7.69
C TRP A 350 16.87 -11.38 -7.31
N GLN A 351 16.82 -12.50 -8.04
CA GLN A 351 17.64 -13.68 -7.79
C GLN A 351 19.12 -13.47 -8.16
N ALA A 352 19.41 -12.42 -8.93
CA ALA A 352 20.76 -12.05 -9.35
C ALA A 352 21.53 -11.22 -8.30
N LEU A 353 20.93 -10.92 -7.14
CA LEU A 353 21.41 -9.94 -6.16
C LEU A 353 21.80 -10.49 -4.80
#